data_AF-A0A8T0RSE5-F1
#
_entry.id   AF-A0A8T0RSE5-F1
#
_cell.length_a   1.000
_cell.length_b   1.000
_cell.length_c   1.000
_cell.angle_alpha   90.00
_cell.angle_beta   90.00
_cell.angle_gamma   90.00
#
_symmetry.space_group_name_H-M   'P 1'
#
loop_
_entity.id
_entity.type
_entity.pdbx_description
1 polymer ?
#
loop_
_entity_poly.entity_id
_entity_poly.type
_entity_poly.pdbx_seq_one_letter_code
_entity_poly.pdbx_strand_id
1 'polypeptide(L)'
;MHISKGELVNEDPATHPPLLFQLEQQNQEELEVQRNNGQVLFRGIEFLERDPAKRPQIWQYPPNQRDVVKRAYLNLGPMQPLLQTYEPSGPQHHQRRFQYHWFNCFPSWLEYSESNHRAYCLFCFVSNKSKTQQGGSDVFTV
;
A
#
# COMPACT_ATOMS: atom_id res chain seq x y z
N MET A 1 77.86 -3.74 -4.70
CA MET A 1 76.68 -2.96 -4.27
C MET A 1 75.45 -3.60 -4.87
N HIS A 2 74.41 -3.75 -4.06
CA HIS A 2 73.31 -4.69 -4.19
C HIS A 2 72.32 -4.40 -5.34
N ILE A 3 71.61 -5.47 -5.75
CA ILE A 3 70.46 -5.53 -6.67
C ILE A 3 69.17 -5.06 -5.96
N SER A 4 68.23 -4.42 -6.69
CA SER A 4 66.77 -4.68 -6.76
C SER A 4 66.03 -3.44 -7.30
N LYS A 5 65.44 -3.50 -8.51
CA LYS A 5 64.06 -3.90 -8.85
C LYS A 5 63.01 -2.90 -8.34
N GLY A 6 62.24 -2.36 -9.30
CA GLY A 6 61.07 -1.53 -9.02
C GLY A 6 59.97 -2.35 -8.36
N GLU A 7 59.27 -1.71 -7.42
CA GLU A 7 58.08 -2.23 -6.79
C GLU A 7 56.87 -1.72 -7.57
N LEU A 8 56.22 -2.63 -8.30
CA LEU A 8 54.83 -2.48 -8.73
C LEU A 8 53.96 -2.57 -7.48
N VAL A 9 53.17 -1.53 -7.22
CA VAL A 9 52.03 -1.63 -6.30
C VAL A 9 51.03 -2.57 -6.97
N ASN A 10 50.91 -3.78 -6.45
CA ASN A 10 49.88 -4.74 -6.83
C ASN A 10 48.54 -4.25 -6.25
N GLU A 11 47.68 -3.72 -7.10
CA GLU A 11 46.26 -3.59 -6.80
C GLU A 11 45.59 -4.92 -7.17
N ASP A 12 45.19 -5.69 -6.16
CA ASP A 12 44.45 -6.95 -6.31
C ASP A 12 43.14 -6.73 -7.10
N PRO A 13 42.86 -7.50 -8.17
CA PRO A 13 41.65 -7.33 -8.98
C PRO A 13 40.48 -8.12 -8.37
N ALA A 14 39.99 -7.72 -7.21
CA ALA A 14 38.83 -8.39 -6.61
C ALA A 14 37.96 -7.46 -5.76
N THR A 15 37.29 -6.48 -6.38
CA THR A 15 36.11 -5.85 -5.74
C THR A 15 35.06 -5.35 -6.74
N HIS A 16 34.84 -6.10 -7.82
CA HIS A 16 33.58 -5.99 -8.56
C HIS A 16 32.88 -7.35 -8.53
N PRO A 17 31.63 -7.44 -8.03
CA PRO A 17 30.87 -8.67 -8.12
C PRO A 17 30.80 -9.10 -9.59
N PRO A 18 30.92 -10.41 -9.91
CA PRO A 18 30.90 -10.90 -11.28
C PRO A 18 29.68 -10.36 -12.02
N LEU A 19 29.86 -9.91 -13.27
CA LEU A 19 28.74 -9.33 -14.04
C LEU A 19 27.56 -10.29 -14.15
N LEU A 20 27.81 -11.60 -14.08
CA LEU A 20 26.79 -12.64 -14.07
C LEU A 20 25.88 -12.54 -12.83
N PHE A 21 26.42 -12.20 -11.65
CA PHE A 21 25.65 -12.00 -10.43
C PHE A 21 24.81 -10.71 -10.49
N GLN A 22 25.34 -9.65 -11.12
CA GLN A 22 24.58 -8.41 -11.34
C GLN A 22 23.46 -8.61 -12.37
N LEU A 23 23.74 -9.36 -13.44
CA LEU A 23 22.75 -9.74 -14.45
C LEU A 23 21.71 -10.69 -13.86
N GLU A 24 22.06 -11.57 -12.93
CA GLU A 24 21.11 -12.41 -12.20
C GLU A 24 20.22 -11.57 -11.28
N GLN A 25 20.78 -10.61 -10.53
CA GLN A 25 19.98 -9.69 -9.72
C GLN A 25 19.06 -8.82 -10.57
N GLN A 26 19.58 -8.24 -11.66
CA GLN A 26 18.80 -7.45 -12.61
C GLN A 26 17.72 -8.30 -13.28
N ASN A 27 18.04 -9.54 -13.71
CA ASN A 27 17.04 -10.46 -14.25
C ASN A 27 16.00 -10.87 -13.20
N GLN A 28 16.38 -10.98 -11.93
CA GLN A 28 15.45 -11.35 -10.85
C GLN A 28 14.52 -10.19 -10.50
N GLU A 29 15.02 -8.95 -10.47
CA GLU A 29 14.20 -7.74 -10.38
C GLU A 29 13.30 -7.58 -11.62
N GLU A 30 13.82 -7.83 -12.83
CA GLU A 30 13.09 -7.71 -14.10
C GLU A 30 12.04 -8.83 -14.27
N LEU A 31 12.29 -10.04 -13.78
CA LEU A 31 11.32 -11.15 -13.70
C LEU A 31 10.22 -10.90 -12.65
N GLU A 32 10.53 -10.25 -11.53
CA GLU A 32 9.52 -9.78 -10.58
C GLU A 32 8.67 -8.66 -11.17
N VAL A 33 9.28 -7.69 -11.87
CA VAL A 33 8.56 -6.60 -12.57
C VAL A 33 7.66 -7.14 -13.68
N GLN A 34 8.13 -8.10 -14.49
CA GLN A 34 7.34 -8.72 -15.56
C GLN A 34 6.18 -9.60 -15.05
N ARG A 35 6.34 -10.27 -13.90
CA ARG A 35 5.22 -10.99 -13.23
C ARG A 35 4.20 -10.03 -12.58
N ASN A 36 4.58 -8.78 -12.35
CA ASN A 36 3.84 -7.80 -11.53
C ASN A 36 3.15 -6.70 -12.34
N ASN A 37 2.73 -6.95 -13.59
CA ASN A 37 1.93 -6.00 -14.40
C ASN A 37 0.57 -5.56 -13.80
N GLY A 38 0.34 -5.75 -12.50
CA GLY A 38 -0.75 -5.17 -11.72
C GLY A 38 -0.63 -5.32 -10.19
N GLN A 39 0.56 -5.65 -9.65
CA GLN A 39 0.75 -5.81 -8.20
C GLN A 39 1.32 -4.54 -7.57
N VAL A 40 0.66 -4.03 -6.53
CA VAL A 40 1.12 -2.85 -5.79
C VAL A 40 2.23 -3.26 -4.84
N LEU A 41 3.37 -2.56 -4.87
CA LEU A 41 4.48 -2.81 -3.95
C LEU A 41 4.33 -1.98 -2.68
N PHE A 42 4.45 -2.60 -1.51
CA PHE A 42 4.58 -1.89 -0.25
C PHE A 42 6.00 -1.34 -0.07
N ARG A 43 6.16 -0.02 -0.02
CA ARG A 43 7.45 0.68 0.12
C ARG A 43 7.70 1.29 1.51
N GLY A 44 6.68 1.33 2.36
CA GLY A 44 6.70 2.04 3.64
C GLY A 44 5.32 2.56 4.02
N ILE A 45 5.13 2.92 5.29
CA ILE A 45 3.85 3.42 5.82
C ILE A 45 3.50 4.78 5.23
N GLU A 46 4.52 5.62 5.02
CA GLU A 46 4.48 6.96 4.44
C GLU A 46 4.01 6.98 2.97
N PHE A 47 4.11 5.85 2.26
CA PHE A 47 3.67 5.72 0.87
C PHE A 47 2.28 5.09 0.75
N LEU A 48 1.61 4.76 1.86
CA LEU A 48 0.26 4.22 1.82
C LEU A 48 -0.76 5.33 1.52
N GLU A 49 -1.61 5.07 0.54
CA GLU A 49 -2.79 5.90 0.29
C GLU A 49 -3.68 5.91 1.55
N ARG A 50 -4.05 7.10 2.03
CA ARG A 50 -4.89 7.23 3.22
C ARG A 50 -6.35 7.34 2.85
N ASP A 51 -6.73 7.75 1.65
CA ASP A 51 -8.13 7.81 1.25
C ASP A 51 -8.72 6.41 1.02
N PRO A 52 -9.69 5.96 1.83
CA PRO A 52 -10.22 4.59 1.73
C PRO A 52 -10.86 4.27 0.37
N ALA A 53 -11.29 5.28 -0.40
CA ALA A 53 -11.82 5.07 -1.75
C ALA A 53 -10.73 4.81 -2.81
N LYS A 54 -9.49 5.25 -2.55
CA LYS A 54 -8.35 5.17 -3.50
C LYS A 54 -7.35 4.07 -3.14
N ARG A 55 -7.38 3.60 -1.89
CA ARG A 55 -6.48 2.54 -1.40
C ARG A 55 -6.58 1.28 -2.25
N PRO A 56 -5.44 0.70 -2.65
CA PRO A 56 -5.42 -0.65 -3.19
C PRO A 56 -5.94 -1.65 -2.17
N GLN A 57 -6.76 -2.58 -2.63
CA GLN A 57 -7.25 -3.70 -1.84
C GLN A 57 -6.08 -4.58 -1.37
N ILE A 58 -6.21 -5.16 -0.18
CA ILE A 58 -5.12 -5.94 0.44
C ILE A 58 -4.64 -7.09 -0.46
N TRP A 59 -5.52 -7.71 -1.24
CA TRP A 59 -5.15 -8.78 -2.18
C TRP A 59 -4.39 -8.32 -3.42
N GLN A 60 -4.33 -7.01 -3.71
CA GLN A 60 -3.54 -6.43 -4.80
C GLN A 60 -2.05 -6.34 -4.45
N TYR A 61 -1.70 -6.44 -3.16
CA TYR A 61 -0.31 -6.55 -2.72
C TYR A 61 0.21 -8.00 -2.84
N PRO A 62 1.52 -8.18 -3.06
CA PRO A 62 2.19 -9.47 -3.03
C PRO A 62 1.83 -10.27 -1.76
N PRO A 63 1.56 -11.59 -1.84
CA PRO A 63 1.12 -12.38 -0.69
C PRO A 63 2.02 -12.26 0.55
N ASN A 64 3.34 -12.17 0.37
CA ASN A 64 4.33 -12.00 1.44
C ASN A 64 4.29 -10.61 2.11
N GLN A 65 3.66 -9.60 1.51
CA GLN A 65 3.58 -8.24 2.05
C GLN A 65 2.23 -7.93 2.72
N ARG A 66 1.18 -8.71 2.45
CA ARG A 66 -0.20 -8.39 2.87
C ARG A 66 -0.34 -8.17 4.37
N ASP A 67 0.28 -9.01 5.19
CA ASP A 67 0.16 -8.88 6.65
C ASP A 67 0.95 -7.70 7.22
N VAL A 68 2.03 -7.27 6.54
CA VAL A 68 2.73 -6.02 6.87
C VAL A 68 1.85 -4.83 6.51
N VAL A 69 1.25 -4.84 5.33
CA VAL A 69 0.34 -3.77 4.86
C VAL A 69 -0.89 -3.64 5.77
N LYS A 70 -1.51 -4.75 6.16
CA LYS A 70 -2.64 -4.75 7.13
C LYS A 70 -2.25 -4.08 8.45
N ARG A 71 -1.11 -4.48 9.02
CA ARG A 71 -0.60 -3.89 10.27
C ARG A 71 -0.29 -2.41 10.10
N ALA A 72 0.26 -2.00 8.96
CA ALA A 72 0.53 -0.61 8.65
C ALA A 72 -0.76 0.24 8.64
N TYR A 73 -1.83 -0.23 7.99
CA TYR A 73 -3.12 0.47 8.03
C TYR A 73 -3.74 0.51 9.43
N LEU A 74 -3.63 -0.57 10.21
CA LEU A 74 -4.08 -0.58 11.61
C LEU A 74 -3.28 0.42 12.47
N ASN A 75 -1.97 0.53 12.26
CA ASN A 75 -1.11 1.48 12.96
C ASN A 75 -1.42 2.93 12.58
N LEU A 76 -1.75 3.19 11.31
CA LEU A 76 -2.18 4.51 10.85
C LEU A 76 -3.55 4.94 11.42
N GLY A 77 -4.39 3.96 11.78
CA GLY A 77 -5.73 4.18 12.27
C GLY A 77 -6.71 4.67 11.19
N PRO A 78 -8.01 4.80 11.56
CA PRO A 78 -9.04 5.20 10.63
C PRO A 78 -8.85 6.65 10.14
N MET A 79 -9.17 6.90 8.88
CA MET A 79 -9.17 8.24 8.31
C MET A 79 -10.44 9.01 8.73
N GLN A 80 -10.29 9.93 9.70
CA GLN A 80 -11.40 10.72 10.27
C GLN A 80 -11.14 12.23 10.15
N PRO A 81 -11.18 12.79 8.93
CA PRO A 81 -10.88 14.20 8.72
C PRO A 81 -11.99 15.07 9.32
N LEU A 82 -11.62 16.21 9.92
CA LEU A 82 -12.55 17.27 10.30
C LEU A 82 -12.70 18.22 9.11
N LEU A 83 -13.89 18.24 8.51
CA LEU A 83 -14.18 19.07 7.34
C LEU A 83 -15.17 20.17 7.70
N GLN A 84 -15.08 21.31 7.02
CA GLN A 84 -16.06 22.38 7.16
C GLN A 84 -17.45 21.91 6.70
N THR A 85 -17.49 21.13 5.62
CA THR A 85 -18.70 20.54 5.05
C THR A 85 -18.43 19.12 4.59
N TYR A 86 -19.35 18.21 4.89
CA TYR A 86 -19.40 16.88 4.28
C TYR A 86 -20.39 16.91 3.12
N GLU A 87 -19.88 16.64 1.93
CA GLU A 87 -20.70 16.66 0.72
C GLU A 87 -21.70 15.50 0.72
N PRO A 88 -22.89 15.71 0.11
CA PRO A 88 -23.87 14.65 -0.05
C PRO A 88 -23.38 13.60 -1.05
N SER A 89 -23.68 12.33 -0.77
CA SER A 89 -23.50 11.23 -1.71
C SER A 89 -24.80 10.44 -1.88
N GLY A 90 -24.88 9.68 -2.97
CA GLY A 90 -26.05 8.87 -3.32
C GLY A 90 -26.87 9.42 -4.49
N PRO A 91 -27.99 8.75 -4.85
CA PRO A 91 -28.85 9.15 -5.95
C PRO A 91 -29.48 10.53 -5.73
N GLN A 92 -29.78 11.25 -6.81
CA GLN A 92 -30.32 12.63 -6.74
C GLN A 92 -31.54 12.78 -5.82
N HIS A 93 -32.41 11.77 -5.76
CA HIS A 93 -33.62 11.78 -4.93
C HIS A 93 -33.43 11.22 -3.51
N HIS A 94 -32.28 10.64 -3.20
CA HIS A 94 -31.99 9.97 -1.92
C HIS A 94 -30.60 10.34 -1.39
N GLN A 95 -30.19 11.60 -1.59
CA GLN A 95 -28.90 12.07 -1.12
C GLN A 95 -28.78 11.98 0.40
N ARG A 96 -27.66 11.43 0.87
CA ARG A 96 -27.32 11.34 2.28
C ARG A 96 -26.03 12.12 2.52
N ARG A 97 -25.95 12.78 3.67
CA ARG A 97 -24.73 13.47 4.12
C ARG A 97 -24.12 12.72 5.28
N PHE A 98 -22.81 12.53 5.21
CA PHE A 98 -22.04 12.05 6.34
C PHE A 98 -22.12 13.05 7.50
N GLN A 99 -22.22 12.55 8.73
CA GLN A 99 -22.29 13.38 9.93
C GLN A 99 -21.02 13.20 10.75
N TYR A 100 -20.30 14.29 11.03
CA TYR A 100 -19.06 14.26 11.81
C TYR A 100 -19.20 13.54 13.16
N HIS A 101 -20.34 13.72 13.84
CA HIS A 101 -20.59 13.09 15.13
C HIS A 101 -20.51 11.55 15.09
N TRP A 102 -20.69 10.92 13.94
CA TRP A 102 -20.52 9.47 13.80
C TRP A 102 -19.11 8.99 14.14
N PHE A 103 -18.08 9.83 13.99
CA PHE A 103 -16.73 9.47 14.47
C PHE A 103 -16.68 9.30 15.99
N ASN A 104 -17.49 10.05 16.75
CA ASN A 104 -17.58 9.86 18.21
C ASN A 104 -18.28 8.55 18.56
N CYS A 105 -19.28 8.15 17.77
CA CYS A 105 -19.96 6.86 17.95
C CYS A 105 -19.08 5.68 17.56
N PHE A 106 -18.20 5.85 16.57
CA PHE A 106 -17.43 4.77 15.94
C PHE A 106 -15.95 5.13 15.76
N PRO A 107 -15.23 5.50 16.83
CA PRO A 107 -13.90 6.10 16.74
C PRO A 107 -12.85 5.13 16.20
N SER A 108 -13.01 3.83 16.42
CA SER A 108 -11.97 2.85 16.09
C SER A 108 -11.98 2.37 14.64
N TRP A 109 -13.06 2.57 13.88
CA TRP A 109 -13.21 1.89 12.59
C TRP A 109 -13.90 2.68 11.48
N LEU A 110 -14.71 3.69 11.80
CA LEU A 110 -15.40 4.47 10.77
C LEU A 110 -14.40 5.38 10.07
N GLU A 111 -14.38 5.31 8.76
CA GLU A 111 -13.55 6.15 7.90
C GLU A 111 -14.43 6.97 6.95
N TYR A 112 -13.93 8.12 6.50
CA TYR A 112 -14.58 8.92 5.46
C TYR A 112 -13.61 9.16 4.30
N SER A 113 -14.11 9.03 3.07
CA SER A 113 -13.39 9.42 1.87
C SER A 113 -13.82 10.81 1.42
N GLU A 114 -12.87 11.73 1.35
CA GLU A 114 -13.09 13.05 0.76
C GLU A 114 -13.26 13.01 -0.76
N SER A 115 -12.75 11.98 -1.45
CA SER A 115 -12.80 11.93 -2.91
C SER A 115 -14.13 11.45 -3.48
N ASN A 116 -14.90 10.66 -2.73
CA ASN A 116 -16.22 10.21 -3.19
C ASN A 116 -17.35 10.40 -2.17
N HIS A 117 -17.03 11.03 -1.04
CA HIS A 117 -17.98 11.43 0.00
C HIS A 117 -18.75 10.27 0.65
N ARG A 118 -18.09 9.12 0.83
CA ARG A 118 -18.68 7.91 1.41
C ARG A 118 -17.99 7.49 2.71
N ALA A 119 -18.75 6.80 3.54
CA ALA A 119 -18.26 6.14 4.74
C ALA A 119 -17.65 4.78 4.39
N TYR A 120 -16.58 4.41 5.10
CA TYR A 120 -15.85 3.16 4.96
C TYR A 120 -15.58 2.55 6.35
N CYS A 121 -15.15 1.29 6.37
CA CYS A 121 -14.85 0.54 7.58
C CYS A 121 -13.42 -0.01 7.51
N LEU A 122 -12.51 0.49 8.36
CA LEU A 122 -11.11 0.09 8.37
C LEU A 122 -10.93 -1.41 8.64
N PHE A 123 -11.60 -1.93 9.67
CA PHE A 123 -11.49 -3.35 10.03
C PHE A 123 -12.08 -4.27 8.95
N CYS A 124 -13.11 -3.82 8.26
CA CYS A 124 -13.70 -4.54 7.13
C CYS A 124 -12.70 -4.61 5.97
N PHE A 125 -12.05 -3.49 5.64
CA PHE A 125 -10.99 -3.44 4.63
C PHE A 125 -9.82 -4.37 4.95
N VAL A 126 -9.31 -4.31 6.18
CA VAL A 126 -8.17 -5.14 6.64
C VAL A 126 -8.52 -6.64 6.67
N SER A 127 -9.76 -6.97 7.00
CA SER A 127 -10.24 -8.35 7.15
C SER A 127 -10.80 -8.95 5.87
N ASN A 128 -10.91 -8.18 4.79
CA ASN A 128 -11.49 -8.66 3.53
C ASN A 128 -10.61 -9.74 2.89
N LYS A 129 -11.20 -10.91 2.59
CA LYS A 129 -10.47 -12.14 2.26
C LYS A 129 -10.38 -12.49 0.77
N SER A 130 -11.04 -11.82 -0.19
CA SER A 130 -10.96 -12.32 -1.59
C SER A 130 -11.27 -11.35 -2.74
N LYS A 131 -10.84 -11.79 -3.95
CA LYS A 131 -11.16 -11.26 -5.29
C LYS A 131 -12.51 -11.74 -5.85
N THR A 132 -13.21 -12.64 -5.16
CA THR A 132 -14.41 -13.32 -5.62
C THR A 132 -15.41 -13.36 -4.47
N GLN A 133 -16.31 -12.39 -4.48
CA GLN A 133 -17.64 -12.37 -3.84
C GLN A 133 -17.78 -13.12 -2.50
N GLN A 134 -17.96 -12.36 -1.41
CA GLN A 134 -18.88 -12.78 -0.36
C GLN A 134 -20.06 -11.81 -0.42
N GLY A 135 -21.25 -12.30 -0.80
CA GLY A 135 -22.46 -11.49 -0.89
C GLY A 135 -22.67 -10.65 0.37
N GLY A 136 -23.00 -9.36 0.17
CA GLY A 136 -23.21 -8.41 1.26
C GLY A 136 -22.51 -7.05 1.10
N SER A 137 -21.67 -6.83 0.09
CA SER A 137 -20.99 -5.54 -0.11
C SER A 137 -21.91 -4.42 -0.64
N ASP A 138 -23.13 -4.75 -1.06
CA ASP A 138 -24.13 -3.81 -1.62
C ASP A 138 -25.18 -3.37 -0.57
N VAL A 139 -24.91 -3.56 0.73
CA VAL A 139 -25.89 -3.28 1.80
C VAL A 139 -25.91 -1.80 2.24
N PHE A 140 -24.96 -0.98 1.80
CA PHE A 140 -24.91 0.46 2.15
C PHE A 140 -25.03 1.41 0.95
N THR A 141 -25.44 0.91 -0.20
CA THR A 141 -25.82 1.72 -1.37
C THR A 141 -27.30 2.09 -1.25
N VAL A 142 -27.60 3.09 -0.39
CA VAL A 142 -28.89 3.79 -0.37
C VAL A 142 -28.69 5.25 -0.72
#